data_AF-A0A7Y6A2R5-F1
#
_entry.id   AF-A0A7Y6A2R5-F1
#
_cell.length_a   1.000
_cell.length_b   1.000
_cell.length_c   1.000
_cell.angle_alpha   90.00
_cell.angle_beta   90.00
_cell.angle_gamma   90.00
#
_symmetry.space_group_name_H-M   'P 1'
#
loop_
_entity.id
_entity.type
_entity.pdbx_description
1 polymer ?
#
loop_
_entity_poly.entity_id
_entity_poly.type
_entity_poly.pdbx_seq_one_letter_code
_entity_poly.pdbx_strand_id
1 'polypeptide(L)'
;AALREAVSLPAPVAVAALGLPPGTDPAATLARHSVDPWWWPGYRTEPGVLRRIGGFRGYGGPWLGRPRVVAGGPTGCAVTADGVRWAIVADIHGSAVTRLADEDSVPPTVTVAVTLPVPWADTVTGAVPASVGSPVLVVSRRHSYQVDAVRPAA
;
A
#
# COMPACT_ATOMS: atom_id res chain seq x y z
N ALA A 1 2.23 -0.67 16.29
CA ALA A 1 2.63 -0.87 17.69
C ALA A 1 4.08 -1.35 17.75
N ALA A 2 4.40 -2.56 17.26
CA ALA A 2 5.75 -3.12 17.32
C ALA A 2 6.88 -2.23 16.77
N LEU A 3 6.73 -1.64 15.57
CA LEU A 3 7.73 -0.72 15.00
C LEU A 3 7.98 0.51 15.88
N ARG A 4 6.96 1.01 16.56
CA ARG A 4 7.08 2.16 17.46
C ARG A 4 7.86 1.79 18.71
N GLU A 5 7.60 0.62 19.28
CA GLU A 5 8.32 0.14 20.47
C GLU A 5 9.79 -0.14 20.20
N ALA A 6 10.20 -0.36 18.94
CA ALA A 6 11.61 -0.61 18.62
C ALA A 6 12.54 0.56 19.03
N VAL A 7 12.03 1.79 19.15
CA VAL A 7 12.81 2.96 19.61
C VAL A 7 13.20 2.88 21.09
N SER A 8 12.49 2.09 21.90
CA SER A 8 12.80 1.95 23.33
C SER A 8 13.87 0.89 23.59
N LEU A 9 14.30 0.15 22.56
CA LEU A 9 15.36 -0.84 22.68
C LEU A 9 16.74 -0.15 22.61
N PRO A 10 17.79 -0.74 23.21
CA PRO A 10 19.16 -0.29 22.97
C PRO A 10 19.46 -0.29 21.47
N ALA A 11 20.12 0.76 20.96
CA ALA A 11 20.30 0.97 19.52
C ALA A 11 20.85 -0.26 18.75
N PRO A 12 21.87 -1.00 19.24
CA PRO A 12 22.34 -2.20 18.56
C PRO A 12 21.28 -3.31 18.44
N VAL A 13 20.41 -3.44 19.45
CA VAL A 13 19.31 -4.41 19.46
C VAL A 13 18.21 -3.99 18.48
N ALA A 14 17.87 -2.69 18.45
CA ALA A 14 16.91 -2.15 17.49
C ALA A 14 17.40 -2.34 16.05
N VAL A 15 18.67 -2.03 15.77
CA VAL A 15 19.30 -2.26 14.44
C VAL A 15 19.15 -3.72 14.02
N ALA A 16 19.53 -4.65 14.90
CA ALA A 16 19.44 -6.08 14.59
C ALA A 16 17.98 -6.56 14.42
N ALA A 17 17.08 -6.18 15.32
CA ALA A 17 15.68 -6.59 15.29
C ALA A 17 14.92 -6.07 14.06
N LEU A 18 15.28 -4.88 13.59
CA LEU A 18 14.70 -4.24 12.41
C LEU A 18 15.41 -4.63 11.11
N GLY A 19 16.49 -5.42 11.17
CA GLY A 19 17.28 -5.79 10.00
C GLY A 19 17.93 -4.59 9.32
N LEU A 20 18.31 -3.56 10.09
CA LEU A 20 18.96 -2.35 9.57
C LEU A 20 20.46 -2.58 9.35
N PRO A 21 21.09 -1.84 8.40
CA PRO A 21 22.54 -1.86 8.27
C PRO A 21 23.25 -1.42 9.57
N PRO A 22 24.41 -2.00 9.91
CA PRO A 22 25.19 -1.58 11.07
C PRO A 22 25.51 -0.08 11.05
N GLY A 23 25.41 0.58 12.21
CA GLY A 23 25.64 2.02 12.35
C GLY A 23 24.46 2.91 11.93
N THR A 24 23.35 2.32 11.46
CA THR A 24 22.11 3.07 11.18
C THR A 24 21.49 3.55 12.49
N ASP A 25 20.99 4.79 12.49
CA ASP A 25 20.14 5.30 13.57
C ASP A 25 18.70 4.76 13.41
N PRO A 26 18.21 3.90 14.34
CA PRO A 26 16.86 3.36 14.28
C PRO A 26 15.78 4.43 14.44
N ALA A 27 16.02 5.46 15.25
CA ALA A 27 15.02 6.49 15.53
C ALA A 27 14.78 7.36 14.30
N ALA A 28 15.86 7.83 13.65
CA ALA A 28 15.77 8.56 12.39
C ALA A 28 15.11 7.71 11.27
N THR A 29 15.42 6.42 11.22
CA THR A 29 14.82 5.49 10.26
C THR A 29 13.31 5.38 10.46
N LEU A 30 12.86 5.14 11.69
CA LEU A 30 11.44 5.01 12.00
C LEU A 30 10.68 6.33 11.80
N ALA A 31 11.32 7.47 12.10
CA ALA A 31 10.76 8.80 11.82
C ALA A 31 10.52 8.98 10.32
N ARG A 32 11.49 8.63 9.46
CA ARG A 32 11.32 8.71 8.01
C ARG A 32 10.26 7.73 7.49
N HIS A 33 10.26 6.48 7.95
CA HIS A 33 9.24 5.49 7.58
C HIS A 33 7.82 5.93 8.00
N SER A 34 7.68 6.68 9.09
CA SER A 34 6.38 7.21 9.51
C SER A 34 5.79 8.23 8.52
N VAL A 35 6.64 8.90 7.75
CA VAL A 35 6.26 9.87 6.71
C VAL A 35 6.09 9.19 5.34
N ASP A 36 6.97 8.25 5.00
CA ASP A 36 6.87 7.41 3.80
C ASP A 36 6.88 5.92 4.19
N PRO A 37 5.70 5.30 4.42
CA PRO A 37 5.59 3.88 4.75
C PRO A 37 6.14 2.93 3.68
N TRP A 38 6.41 3.45 2.47
CA TRP A 38 6.96 2.66 1.37
C TRP A 38 8.48 2.80 1.24
N TRP A 39 9.12 3.49 2.17
CA TRP A 39 10.57 3.64 2.24
C TRP A 39 11.17 2.79 3.36
N TRP A 40 12.28 2.11 3.07
CA TRP A 40 13.12 1.46 4.09
C TRP A 40 14.59 1.46 3.64
N PRO A 41 15.58 1.52 4.54
CA PRO A 41 16.98 1.43 4.17
C PRO A 41 17.29 0.15 3.37
N GLY A 42 18.02 0.31 2.26
CA GLY A 42 18.40 -0.81 1.39
C GLY A 42 17.29 -1.31 0.47
N TYR A 43 16.08 -0.75 0.55
CA TYR A 43 15.02 -1.05 -0.41
C TYR A 43 15.04 -0.09 -1.59
N ARG A 44 14.59 -0.60 -2.74
CA ARG A 44 14.46 0.14 -3.99
C ARG A 44 13.66 1.43 -3.80
N THR A 45 14.07 2.48 -4.52
CA THR A 45 13.41 3.79 -4.46
C THR A 45 12.89 4.26 -5.82
N GLU A 46 13.22 3.50 -6.87
CA GLU A 46 12.90 3.77 -8.26
C GLU A 46 11.38 3.68 -8.52
N PRO A 47 10.86 4.44 -9.52
CA PRO A 47 9.49 4.32 -9.97
C PRO A 47 9.13 2.89 -10.42
N GLY A 48 7.89 2.46 -10.15
CA GLY A 48 7.40 1.15 -10.56
C GLY A 48 6.49 0.47 -9.52
N VAL A 49 6.11 -0.78 -9.81
CA VAL A 49 5.29 -1.59 -8.89
C VAL A 49 6.12 -1.99 -7.69
N LEU A 50 5.77 -1.48 -6.50
CA LEU A 50 6.39 -1.81 -5.22
C LEU A 50 5.87 -3.14 -4.67
N ARG A 51 4.55 -3.35 -4.71
CA ARG A 51 3.88 -4.54 -4.16
C ARG A 51 2.58 -4.83 -4.91
N ARG A 52 2.21 -6.11 -5.01
CA ARG A 52 0.89 -6.55 -5.46
C ARG A 52 0.06 -7.00 -4.26
N ILE A 53 -1.20 -6.60 -4.20
CA ILE A 53 -2.07 -6.77 -3.03
C ILE A 53 -3.37 -7.45 -3.44
N GLY A 54 -3.82 -8.39 -2.59
CA GLY A 54 -5.03 -9.17 -2.82
C GLY A 54 -4.83 -10.26 -3.87
N GLY A 55 -5.92 -10.64 -4.53
CA GLY A 55 -5.94 -11.77 -5.45
C GLY A 55 -7.33 -12.39 -5.58
N PHE A 56 -7.45 -13.34 -6.51
CA PHE A 56 -8.68 -14.10 -6.70
C PHE A 56 -8.91 -15.05 -5.53
N ARG A 57 -10.15 -15.11 -5.03
CA ARG A 57 -10.53 -15.93 -3.87
C ARG A 57 -10.30 -17.43 -4.08
N GLY A 58 -10.43 -17.92 -5.32
CA GLY A 58 -10.08 -19.31 -5.64
C GLY A 58 -8.61 -19.67 -5.39
N TYR A 59 -7.73 -18.67 -5.24
CA TYR A 59 -6.31 -18.83 -4.88
C TYR A 59 -6.00 -18.24 -3.49
N GLY A 60 -7.00 -18.13 -2.60
CA GLY A 60 -6.82 -17.61 -1.25
C GLY A 60 -6.87 -16.08 -1.12
N GLY A 61 -7.24 -15.37 -2.18
CA GLY A 61 -7.41 -13.92 -2.16
C GLY A 61 -8.75 -13.43 -1.57
N PRO A 62 -8.91 -12.11 -1.38
CA PRO A 62 -10.11 -11.54 -0.75
C PRO A 62 -11.38 -11.56 -1.60
N TRP A 63 -11.30 -11.50 -2.94
CA TRP A 63 -12.46 -11.25 -3.81
C TRP A 63 -12.62 -12.26 -4.96
N LEU A 64 -13.85 -12.48 -5.39
CA LEU A 64 -14.21 -13.29 -6.56
C LEU A 64 -14.14 -12.45 -7.83
N GLY A 65 -14.66 -11.22 -7.80
CA GLY A 65 -14.68 -10.28 -8.91
C GLY A 65 -13.42 -9.44 -9.04
N ARG A 66 -13.36 -8.64 -10.11
CA ARG A 66 -12.23 -7.72 -10.33
C ARG A 66 -12.31 -6.56 -9.32
N PRO A 67 -11.23 -6.30 -8.56
CA PRO A 67 -11.22 -5.19 -7.61
C PRO A 67 -11.16 -3.86 -8.35
N ARG A 68 -11.81 -2.85 -7.77
CA ARG A 68 -11.65 -1.46 -8.18
C ARG A 68 -11.19 -0.63 -7.00
N VAL A 69 -10.10 0.10 -7.17
CA VAL A 69 -9.61 1.03 -6.16
C VAL A 69 -10.43 2.32 -6.19
N VAL A 70 -10.82 2.81 -5.01
CA VAL A 70 -11.59 4.03 -4.79
C VAL A 70 -11.04 4.79 -3.58
N ALA A 71 -11.28 6.11 -3.52
CA ALA A 71 -10.95 6.89 -2.34
C ALA A 71 -11.88 6.53 -1.16
N GLY A 72 -11.37 6.67 0.06
CA GLY A 72 -12.13 6.47 1.30
C GLY A 72 -11.58 5.34 2.18
N GLY A 73 -12.35 4.92 3.18
CA GLY A 73 -11.88 3.99 4.21
C GLY A 73 -10.86 4.63 5.17
N PRO A 74 -10.40 3.89 6.19
CA PRO A 74 -9.60 4.44 7.30
C PRO A 74 -8.24 5.00 6.89
N THR A 75 -7.67 4.54 5.79
CA THR A 75 -6.36 5.00 5.28
C THR A 75 -6.50 6.08 4.19
N GLY A 76 -7.72 6.33 3.69
CA GLY A 76 -7.98 7.15 2.50
C GLY A 76 -8.00 6.34 1.19
N CYS A 77 -7.64 5.06 1.22
CA CYS A 77 -7.76 4.10 0.11
C CYS A 77 -8.67 2.92 0.49
N ALA A 78 -9.60 2.58 -0.41
CA ALA A 78 -10.45 1.40 -0.30
C ALA A 78 -10.52 0.65 -1.63
N VAL A 79 -10.90 -0.63 -1.56
CA VAL A 79 -11.20 -1.45 -2.74
C VAL A 79 -12.65 -1.88 -2.69
N THR A 80 -13.34 -1.79 -3.82
CA THR A 80 -14.67 -2.38 -4.02
C THR A 80 -14.54 -3.63 -4.88
N ALA A 81 -15.09 -4.74 -4.41
CA ALA A 81 -15.22 -5.97 -5.19
C ALA A 81 -16.42 -6.76 -4.67
N ASP A 82 -17.20 -7.36 -5.57
CA ASP A 82 -18.36 -8.20 -5.22
C ASP A 82 -19.42 -7.49 -4.36
N GLY A 83 -19.61 -6.18 -4.57
CA GLY A 83 -20.51 -5.36 -3.75
C GLY A 83 -20.00 -5.09 -2.33
N VAL A 84 -18.75 -5.46 -2.02
CA VAL A 84 -18.13 -5.30 -0.69
C VAL A 84 -17.00 -4.28 -0.76
N ARG A 85 -16.88 -3.44 0.28
CA ARG A 85 -15.73 -2.55 0.49
C ARG A 85 -14.68 -3.20 1.38
N TRP A 86 -13.42 -2.93 1.05
CA TRP A 86 -12.26 -3.46 1.74
C TRP A 86 -11.28 -2.33 2.03
N ALA A 87 -10.75 -2.28 3.24
CA ALA A 87 -9.59 -1.46 3.56
C ALA A 87 -8.31 -2.19 3.17
N ILE A 88 -7.37 -1.43 2.64
CA ILE A 88 -6.00 -1.88 2.42
C ILE A 88 -5.12 -1.21 3.46
N VAL A 89 -4.38 -2.03 4.20
CA VAL A 89 -3.26 -1.59 5.03
C VAL A 89 -2.01 -2.20 4.41
N ALA A 90 -1.13 -1.36 3.87
CA ALA A 90 0.08 -1.83 3.21
C ALA A 90 1.21 -0.83 3.35
N ASP A 91 2.42 -1.36 3.43
CA ASP A 91 3.67 -0.63 3.52
C ASP A 91 4.79 -1.44 2.85
N ILE A 92 6.04 -1.02 3.05
CA ILE A 92 7.21 -1.72 2.53
C ILE A 92 7.34 -3.14 3.11
N HIS A 93 6.91 -3.36 4.35
CA HIS A 93 7.05 -4.62 5.07
C HIS A 93 5.96 -5.64 4.71
N GLY A 94 4.75 -5.20 4.38
CA GLY A 94 3.67 -6.13 4.12
C GLY A 94 2.39 -5.49 3.59
N SER A 95 1.36 -6.33 3.48
CA SER A 95 0.01 -5.87 3.18
C SER A 95 -1.03 -6.78 3.81
N ALA A 96 -2.17 -6.18 4.15
CA ALA A 96 -3.36 -6.84 4.62
C ALA A 96 -4.60 -6.19 3.99
N VAL A 97 -5.64 -7.00 3.79
CA VAL A 97 -6.93 -6.55 3.29
C VAL A 97 -7.99 -6.97 4.30
N THR A 98 -8.79 -6.01 4.78
CA THR A 98 -9.87 -6.28 5.73
C THR A 98 -11.18 -5.73 5.19
N ARG A 99 -12.28 -6.42 5.50
CA ARG A 99 -13.62 -5.99 5.08
C ARG A 99 -14.04 -4.76 5.89
N LEU A 100 -14.62 -3.76 5.23
CA LEU A 100 -15.22 -2.60 5.87
C LEU A 100 -16.71 -2.86 6.17
N ALA A 101 -17.23 -2.20 7.20
CA ALA A 101 -18.65 -2.25 7.52
C ALA A 101 -19.45 -1.36 6.55
N ASP A 102 -20.73 -1.70 6.32
CA ASP A 102 -21.56 -1.04 5.30
C ASP A 102 -21.86 0.45 5.59
N GLU A 103 -21.70 0.89 6.84
CA GLU A 103 -21.90 2.29 7.27
C GLU A 103 -20.83 3.27 6.75
N ASP A 104 -19.72 2.74 6.19
CA ASP A 104 -18.67 3.55 5.56
C ASP A 104 -19.14 4.03 4.18
N SER A 105 -19.92 5.11 4.14
CA SER A 105 -20.47 5.69 2.91
C SER A 105 -19.39 6.06 1.87
N VAL A 106 -19.80 6.04 0.60
CA VAL A 106 -18.91 6.17 -0.57
C VAL A 106 -18.75 7.65 -0.95
N PRO A 107 -17.58 8.28 -0.76
CA PRO A 107 -17.29 9.52 -1.46
C PRO A 107 -17.13 9.24 -2.97
N PRO A 108 -17.45 10.22 -3.85
CA PRO A 108 -17.38 10.04 -5.29
C PRO A 108 -16.00 9.55 -5.74
N THR A 109 -15.98 8.69 -6.75
CA THR A 109 -14.75 8.14 -7.33
C THR A 109 -13.93 9.27 -7.95
N VAL A 110 -12.78 9.60 -7.34
CA VAL A 110 -11.76 10.42 -7.99
C VAL A 110 -10.75 9.46 -8.62
N THR A 111 -10.90 9.22 -9.92
CA THR A 111 -9.85 8.58 -10.71
C THR A 111 -8.84 9.64 -11.06
N VAL A 112 -7.61 9.54 -10.56
CA VAL A 112 -6.54 10.41 -11.03
C VAL A 112 -6.05 9.86 -12.37
N ALA A 113 -6.07 10.69 -13.42
CA ALA A 113 -5.37 10.35 -14.66
C ALA A 113 -3.87 10.44 -14.38
N VAL A 114 -3.21 9.29 -14.22
CA VAL A 114 -1.77 9.22 -13.93
C VAL A 114 -1.08 8.43 -15.03
N THR A 115 -0.05 9.03 -15.62
CA THR A 115 0.92 8.29 -16.43
C THR A 115 1.80 7.49 -15.49
N LEU A 116 1.60 6.17 -15.45
CA LEU A 116 2.35 5.28 -14.58
C LEU A 116 3.58 4.74 -15.30
N PRO A 117 4.72 4.56 -14.60
CA PRO A 117 5.98 4.10 -15.19
C PRO A 117 5.96 2.61 -15.56
N VAL A 118 4.81 1.94 -15.42
CA VAL A 118 4.68 0.50 -15.59
C VAL A 118 4.02 0.23 -16.93
N PRO A 119 4.68 -0.50 -17.85
CA PRO A 119 4.16 -0.75 -19.19
C PRO A 119 3.12 -1.88 -19.17
N TRP A 120 2.07 -1.75 -18.36
CA TRP A 120 0.98 -2.70 -18.41
C TRP A 120 0.25 -2.58 -19.75
N ALA A 121 0.02 -3.70 -20.41
CA ALA A 121 -0.89 -3.77 -21.56
C ALA A 121 -2.38 -3.71 -21.15
N ASP A 122 -2.67 -3.56 -19.86
CA ASP A 122 -4.02 -3.60 -19.29
C ASP A 122 -4.52 -2.19 -18.94
N THR A 123 -5.84 -1.97 -19.04
CA THR A 123 -6.46 -0.68 -18.75
C THR A 123 -6.54 -0.45 -17.25
N VAL A 124 -6.03 0.69 -16.77
CA VAL A 124 -6.22 1.15 -15.38
C VAL A 124 -7.68 1.53 -15.15
N THR A 125 -8.29 1.00 -14.10
CA THR A 125 -9.71 1.22 -13.73
C THR A 125 -9.90 2.07 -12.48
N GLY A 126 -8.82 2.35 -11.76
CA GLY A 126 -8.77 3.18 -10.57
C GLY A 126 -7.32 3.39 -10.13
N ALA A 127 -7.01 4.59 -9.66
CA ALA A 127 -5.71 4.96 -9.10
C ALA A 127 -5.92 6.00 -7.99
N VAL A 128 -5.50 5.67 -6.77
CA VAL A 128 -5.71 6.49 -5.56
C VAL A 128 -4.45 6.41 -4.70
N PRO A 129 -4.03 7.48 -3.98
CA PRO A 129 -2.95 7.40 -3.00
C PRO A 129 -3.15 6.24 -2.00
N ALA A 130 -2.08 5.50 -1.69
CA ALA A 130 -2.13 4.36 -0.76
C ALA A 130 -2.57 4.75 0.66
N SER A 131 -2.28 6.00 1.03
CA SER A 131 -2.86 6.69 2.17
C SER A 131 -2.95 8.19 1.90
N VAL A 132 -3.63 8.94 2.75
CA VAL A 132 -3.66 10.40 2.68
C VAL A 132 -2.23 10.96 2.65
N GLY A 133 -1.89 11.70 1.57
CA GLY A 133 -0.56 12.30 1.38
C GLY A 133 0.53 11.34 0.89
N SER A 134 0.23 10.06 0.66
CA SER A 134 1.20 9.07 0.19
C SER A 134 1.70 9.39 -1.23
N PRO A 135 3.03 9.33 -1.49
CA PRO A 135 3.58 9.42 -2.84
C PRO A 135 3.36 8.14 -3.67
N VAL A 136 2.92 7.05 -3.03
CA VAL A 136 2.60 5.77 -3.68
C VAL A 136 1.11 5.69 -3.95
N LEU A 137 0.75 5.21 -5.14
CA LEU A 137 -0.61 4.98 -5.60
C LEU A 137 -0.98 3.51 -5.51
N VAL A 138 -2.22 3.19 -5.16
CA VAL A 138 -2.81 1.86 -5.34
C VAL A 138 -3.64 1.88 -6.63
N VAL A 139 -3.38 0.92 -7.51
CA VAL A 139 -3.89 0.90 -8.87
C VAL A 139 -4.65 -0.40 -9.13
N SER A 140 -5.89 -0.31 -9.60
CA SER A 140 -6.64 -1.46 -10.14
C SER A 140 -6.63 -1.46 -11.66
N ARG A 141 -6.70 -2.66 -12.25
CA ARG A 141 -6.67 -2.86 -13.70
C ARG A 141 -7.80 -3.78 -14.16
N ARG A 142 -8.27 -3.59 -15.40
CA ARG A 142 -9.49 -4.19 -15.94
C ARG A 142 -9.49 -5.72 -15.88
N HIS A 143 -8.35 -6.35 -16.15
CA HIS A 143 -8.23 -7.81 -16.22
C HIS A 143 -7.39 -8.40 -15.07
N SER A 144 -7.10 -7.61 -14.03
CA SER A 144 -6.31 -8.05 -12.88
C SER A 144 -7.22 -8.41 -11.69
N TYR A 145 -6.88 -9.48 -10.96
CA TYR A 145 -7.45 -9.74 -9.62
C TYR A 145 -6.57 -9.16 -8.50
N GLN A 146 -5.50 -8.46 -8.84
CA GLN A 146 -4.61 -7.80 -7.90
C GLN A 146 -4.69 -6.30 -8.10
N VAL A 147 -4.51 -5.57 -7.01
CA VAL A 147 -4.19 -4.14 -7.08
C VAL A 147 -2.69 -3.96 -6.86
N ASP A 148 -2.11 -2.97 -7.51
CA ASP A 148 -0.67 -2.73 -7.51
C ASP A 148 -0.38 -1.44 -6.72
N ALA A 149 0.46 -1.52 -5.70
CA ALA A 149 1.06 -0.34 -5.08
C ALA A 149 2.22 0.12 -5.97
N VAL A 150 2.13 1.34 -6.51
CA VAL A 150 3.02 1.87 -7.55
C VAL A 150 3.59 3.20 -7.11
N ARG A 151 4.91 3.32 -7.19
CA ARG A 151 5.61 4.59 -7.12
C ARG A 151 5.60 5.22 -8.51
N PRO A 152 4.97 6.39 -8.71
CA PRO A 152 4.98 7.09 -9.99
C PRO A 152 6.39 7.61 -10.30
N ALA A 153 6.63 7.98 -11.57
CA ALA A 153 7.79 8.79 -11.90
C ALA A 153 7.59 10.22 -11.36
N ALA A 154 8.68 10.86 -10.91
CA ALA A 154 8.66 12.25 -10.46
C ALA A 154 8.41 13.21 -11.63
#